data_AF-A0A1B7X9P2-F1
#
_entry.id   AF-A0A1B7X9P2-F1
#
_cell.length_a   1.000
_cell.length_b   1.000
_cell.length_c   1.000
_cell.angle_alpha   90.00
_cell.angle_beta   90.00
_cell.angle_gamma   90.00
#
_symmetry.space_group_name_H-M   'P 1'
#
loop_
_entity.id
_entity.type
_entity.pdbx_description
1 polymer ?
#
loop_
_entity_poly.entity_id
_entity_poly.type
_entity_poly.pdbx_seq_one_letter_code
_entity_poly.pdbx_strand_id
1 'polypeptide(L)'
;MKELEELKSRLRNCLHTILELEPDLDDIELSHDLRDEFGMLKMLIERINEMELVEDDVARIESATVSFLEELQLPMSHVKVAAERRRFLQ
;
A
#
# COMPACT_ATOMS: atom_id res chain seq x y z
N MET A 1 20.40 -1.70 -18.49
CA MET A 1 19.85 -2.97 -17.96
C MET A 1 19.80 -3.01 -16.44
N LYS A 2 20.92 -2.85 -15.71
CA LYS A 2 20.90 -2.86 -14.23
C LYS A 2 20.00 -1.78 -13.60
N GLU A 3 19.99 -0.58 -14.17
CA GLU A 3 19.21 0.56 -13.67
C GLU A 3 17.69 0.35 -13.78
N LEU A 4 17.20 -0.16 -14.92
CA LEU A 4 15.77 -0.45 -15.09
C LEU A 4 15.28 -1.53 -14.13
N GLU A 5 16.08 -2.57 -13.87
CA GLU A 5 15.73 -3.61 -12.91
C GLU A 5 15.71 -3.08 -11.46
N GLU A 6 16.57 -2.11 -11.14
CA GLU A 6 16.53 -1.41 -9.86
C GLU A 6 15.25 -0.59 -9.70
N LEU A 7 14.84 0.15 -10.74
CA LEU A 7 13.59 0.91 -10.76
C LEU A 7 12.37 0.00 -10.57
N LYS A 8 12.34 -1.15 -11.24
CA LYS A 8 11.27 -2.16 -11.10
C LYS A 8 11.23 -2.74 -9.68
N SER A 9 12.39 -3.01 -9.09
CA SER A 9 12.51 -3.50 -7.72
C SER A 9 11.95 -2.48 -6.72
N ARG A 10 12.34 -1.21 -6.84
CA ARG A 10 11.85 -0.11 -5.98
C ARG A 10 10.34 0.09 -6.10
N LEU A 11 9.82 0.13 -7.33
CA LEU A 11 8.37 0.22 -7.56
C LEU A 11 7.64 -0.97 -6.95
N ARG A 12 8.14 -2.20 -7.16
CA ARG A 12 7.57 -3.43 -6.60
C ARG A 12 7.54 -3.38 -5.07
N ASN A 13 8.60 -2.88 -4.45
CA ASN A 13 8.67 -2.72 -3.00
C ASN A 13 7.60 -1.75 -2.50
N CYS A 14 7.44 -0.59 -3.14
CA CYS A 14 6.38 0.36 -2.78
C CYS A 14 4.99 -0.26 -2.81
N LEU A 15 4.66 -0.95 -3.92
CA LEU A 15 3.35 -1.58 -4.07
C LEU A 15 3.12 -2.72 -3.06
N HIS A 16 4.14 -3.52 -2.77
CA HIS A 16 4.05 -4.54 -1.73
C HIS A 16 3.84 -3.94 -0.34
N THR A 17 4.57 -2.88 0.03
CA THR A 17 4.39 -2.20 1.32
C THR A 17 2.96 -1.69 1.49
N ILE A 18 2.33 -1.17 0.44
CA ILE A 18 0.92 -0.76 0.49
C ILE A 18 0.01 -1.98 0.69
N LEU A 19 0.24 -3.07 -0.07
CA LEU A 19 -0.58 -4.28 0.00
C LEU A 19 -0.47 -5.04 1.31
N GLU A 20 0.63 -4.89 2.05
CA GLU A 20 0.77 -5.45 3.41
C GLU A 20 -0.30 -4.91 4.38
N LEU A 21 -0.87 -3.74 4.09
CA LEU A 21 -1.91 -3.11 4.91
C LEU A 21 -3.33 -3.61 4.58
N GLU A 22 -3.52 -4.27 3.42
CA GLU A 22 -4.84 -4.70 2.96
C GLU A 22 -5.63 -5.49 4.03
N PRO A 23 -5.05 -6.47 4.75
CA PRO A 23 -5.80 -7.22 5.77
C PRO A 23 -6.29 -6.34 6.92
N ASP A 24 -5.44 -5.41 7.38
CA ASP A 24 -5.77 -4.50 8.48
C ASP A 24 -6.84 -3.49 8.06
N LEU A 25 -6.90 -3.12 6.77
CA LEU A 25 -7.89 -2.19 6.24
C LEU A 25 -9.22 -2.88 5.89
N ASP A 26 -9.20 -4.15 5.48
CA ASP A 26 -10.41 -4.93 5.22
C ASP A 26 -11.26 -5.11 6.50
N ASP A 27 -10.62 -5.22 7.67
CA ASP A 27 -11.29 -5.33 8.98
C ASP A 27 -11.98 -4.02 9.43
N ILE A 28 -11.72 -2.89 8.77
CA ILE A 28 -12.16 -1.55 9.21
C ILE A 28 -13.54 -1.16 8.62
N GLU A 29 -14.22 -2.02 7.86
CA GLU A 29 -15.37 -1.59 7.03
C GLU A 29 -14.98 -0.40 6.13
N LEU A 30 -13.76 -0.42 5.57
CA LEU A 30 -13.40 0.52 4.52
C LEU A 30 -14.20 0.20 3.25
N SER A 31 -14.61 1.23 2.52
CA SER A 31 -15.59 1.11 1.43
C SER A 31 -15.12 0.16 0.34
N HIS A 32 -16.07 -0.39 -0.43
CA HIS A 32 -15.81 -1.19 -1.64
C HIS A 32 -14.74 -0.58 -2.55
N ASP A 33 -14.68 0.76 -2.62
CA ASP A 33 -13.70 1.52 -3.39
C ASP A 33 -12.25 1.13 -3.02
N LEU A 34 -11.92 1.00 -1.73
CA LEU A 34 -10.54 0.72 -1.32
C LEU A 34 -10.09 -0.70 -1.71
N ARG A 35 -11.01 -1.66 -1.68
CA ARG A 35 -10.73 -3.04 -2.11
C ARG A 35 -10.47 -3.11 -3.61
N ASP A 36 -11.21 -2.33 -4.40
CA ASP A 36 -11.00 -2.23 -5.84
C ASP A 36 -9.63 -1.60 -6.14
N GLU A 37 -9.22 -0.58 -5.37
CA GLU A 37 -7.88 0.02 -5.46
C GLU A 37 -6.77 -1.00 -5.15
N PHE A 38 -6.90 -1.80 -4.09
CA PHE A 38 -5.95 -2.88 -3.81
C PHE A 38 -5.91 -3.94 -4.91
N GLY A 39 -7.07 -4.26 -5.52
CA GLY A 39 -7.15 -5.11 -6.70
C GLY A 39 -6.32 -4.57 -7.87
N MET A 40 -6.40 -3.25 -8.13
CA MET A 40 -5.58 -2.59 -9.15
C MET A 40 -4.08 -2.65 -8.85
N LEU A 41 -3.68 -2.45 -7.59
CA LEU A 41 -2.27 -2.56 -7.19
C LEU A 41 -1.70 -3.96 -7.41
N LYS A 42 -2.48 -5.01 -7.11
CA LYS A 42 -2.08 -6.41 -7.38
C LYS A 42 -1.87 -6.67 -8.86
N MET A 43 -2.79 -6.19 -9.72
CA MET A 43 -2.64 -6.31 -11.18
C MET A 43 -1.42 -5.55 -11.70
N LEU A 44 -1.08 -4.41 -11.10
CA LEU A 44 0.11 -3.64 -11.47
C LEU A 44 1.40 -4.44 -11.18
N ILE A 45 1.49 -5.10 -10.03
CA ILE A 45 2.68 -5.91 -9.65
C ILE A 45 2.99 -7.02 -10.66
N GLU A 46 1.96 -7.63 -11.25
CA GLU A 46 2.10 -8.66 -12.28
C GLU A 46 2.71 -8.10 -13.56
N ARG A 47 2.51 -6.81 -13.83
CA ARG A 47 2.90 -6.14 -15.09
C ARG A 47 4.19 -5.33 -14.99
N ILE A 48 4.72 -5.07 -13.79
CA ILE A 48 5.95 -4.27 -13.57
C ILE A 48 7.12 -4.71 -14.45
N ASN A 49 7.28 -6.02 -14.69
CA ASN A 49 8.41 -6.52 -15.47
C ASN A 49 8.39 -6.06 -16.94
N GLU A 50 7.22 -5.70 -17.46
CA GLU A 50 6.99 -5.24 -18.83
C GLU A 50 6.98 -3.70 -18.94
N MET A 51 7.05 -2.98 -17.81
CA MET A 51 6.98 -1.53 -17.80
C MET A 51 8.34 -0.90 -18.13
N GLU A 52 8.27 0.15 -18.96
CA GLU A 52 9.36 1.11 -19.10
C GLU A 52 9.20 2.15 -17.98
N LEU A 53 10.24 2.28 -17.14
CA LEU A 53 10.23 3.15 -15.98
C LEU A 53 11.34 4.19 -16.10
N VAL A 54 11.07 5.37 -15.56
CA VAL A 54 12.05 6.44 -15.37
C VAL A 54 12.15 6.78 -13.89
N GLU A 55 13.33 7.25 -13.46
CA GLU A 55 13.64 7.55 -12.06
C GLU A 55 12.61 8.49 -11.43
N ASP A 56 12.29 9.61 -12.09
CA ASP A 56 11.38 10.62 -11.55
C ASP A 56 9.99 10.07 -11.22
N ASP A 57 9.47 9.14 -12.03
CA ASP A 57 8.16 8.53 -11.76
C ASP A 57 8.23 7.55 -10.58
N VAL A 58 9.30 6.75 -10.48
CA VAL A 58 9.50 5.85 -9.34
C VAL A 58 9.68 6.65 -8.05
N ALA A 59 10.46 7.72 -8.06
CA ALA A 59 10.67 8.60 -6.92
C ALA A 59 9.36 9.27 -6.45
N ARG A 60 8.49 9.65 -7.39
CA ARG A 60 7.16 10.18 -7.06
C ARG A 60 6.28 9.14 -6.37
N ILE A 61 6.30 7.89 -6.83
CA ILE A 61 5.55 6.79 -6.20
C ILE A 61 6.12 6.47 -4.81
N GLU A 62 7.44 6.45 -4.65
CA GLU A 62 8.09 6.28 -3.34
C GLU A 62 7.63 7.36 -2.37
N SER A 63 7.69 8.64 -2.77
CA SER A 63 7.25 9.75 -1.93
C SER A 63 5.77 9.65 -1.57
N ALA A 64 4.91 9.32 -2.53
CA ALA A 64 3.48 9.15 -2.29
C ALA A 64 3.20 7.98 -1.33
N THR A 65 3.97 6.89 -1.44
CA THR A 65 3.88 5.73 -0.55
C THR A 65 4.24 6.13 0.88
N VAL A 66 5.31 6.91 1.08
CA VAL A 66 5.69 7.42 2.40
C VAL A 66 4.58 8.29 2.98
N SER A 67 4.07 9.27 2.23
CA SER A 67 2.99 10.14 2.71
C SER A 67 1.73 9.36 3.06
N PHE A 68 1.34 8.39 2.23
CA PHE A 68 0.21 7.50 2.51
C PHE A 68 0.39 6.74 3.83
N LEU A 69 1.57 6.16 4.07
CA LEU A 69 1.87 5.43 5.30
C LEU A 69 1.81 6.35 6.54
N GLU A 70 2.35 7.57 6.44
CA GLU A 70 2.30 8.56 7.51
C GLU A 70 0.86 8.97 7.85
N GLU A 71 0.04 9.20 6.83
CA GLU A 71 -1.38 9.56 6.99
C GLU A 71 -2.19 8.43 7.65
N LEU A 72 -1.85 7.16 7.38
CA LEU A 72 -2.53 6.00 7.96
C LEU A 72 -2.17 5.70 9.43
N GLN A 73 -1.02 6.17 9.93
CA GLN A 73 -0.62 5.91 11.32
C GLN A 73 -1.67 6.38 12.34
N LEU A 74 -2.26 7.56 12.11
CA LEU A 74 -3.28 8.12 12.97
C LEU A 74 -4.58 7.28 12.96
N PRO A 75 -5.26 7.07 11.82
CA PRO A 75 -6.44 6.20 11.73
C PRO A 75 -6.22 4.81 12.33
N MET A 76 -5.10 4.16 12.01
CA MET A 76 -4.83 2.79 12.48
C MET A 76 -4.60 2.73 14.00
N SER A 77 -4.01 3.78 14.60
CA SER A 77 -3.88 3.86 16.07
C SER A 77 -5.23 3.93 16.78
N HIS A 78 -6.20 4.66 16.21
CA HIS A 78 -7.55 4.76 16.77
C HIS A 78 -8.35 3.46 16.61
N VAL A 79 -8.15 2.75 15.50
CA VAL A 79 -8.79 1.44 15.23
C VAL A 79 -8.31 0.38 16.20
N LYS A 80 -7.00 0.24 16.43
CA LYS A 80 -6.46 -0.76 17.37
C LYS A 80 -7.04 -0.60 18.77
N VAL A 81 -7.11 0.64 19.27
CA VAL A 81 -7.71 0.95 20.58
C VAL A 81 -9.21 0.61 20.62
N ALA A 82 -9.96 0.87 19.53
CA ALA A 82 -11.39 0.57 19.47
C ALA A 82 -11.68 -0.95 19.38
N ALA A 83 -10.85 -1.70 18.65
CA ALA A 83 -10.94 -3.16 18.55
C ALA A 83 -10.62 -3.84 19.89
N GLU A 84 -9.57 -3.37 20.59
CA GLU A 84 -9.22 -3.86 21.92
C GLU A 84 -10.33 -3.61 22.93
N ARG A 85 -10.90 -2.39 22.97
CA ARG A 85 -12.03 -2.06 23.86
C ARG A 85 -13.25 -2.97 23.63
N ARG A 86 -13.55 -3.33 22.38
CA ARG A 86 -14.65 -4.26 22.08
C ARG A 86 -14.38 -5.68 22.57
N ARG A 87 -13.14 -6.16 22.49
CA ARG A 87 -12.74 -7.48 23.00
C ARG A 87 -12.78 -7.58 24.53
N PHE A 88 -12.54 -6.47 25.24
CA PHE A 88 -12.65 -6.44 26.72
C PHE A 88 -14.09 -6.36 27.24
N LEU A 89 -15.07 -6.09 26.38
CA LEU A 89 -16.49 -5.94 26.75
C LEU A 89 -17.34 -7.17 26.36
N GLN A 90 -16.71 -8.26 25.91
CA GLN A 90 -17.35 -9.54 25.58
C GLN A 90 -17.03 -10.62 26.61
#